data_AF-A0A7X8W5H1-F1
#
_entry.id   AF-A0A7X8W5H1-F1
#
_cell.length_a   1.000
_cell.length_b   1.000
_cell.length_c   1.000
_cell.angle_alpha   90.00
_cell.angle_beta   90.00
_cell.angle_gamma   90.00
#
_symmetry.space_group_name_H-M   'P 1'
#
loop_
_entity.id
_entity.type
_entity.pdbx_description
1 polymer ?
#
loop_
_entity_poly.entity_id
_entity_poly.type
_entity_poly.pdbx_seq_one_letter_code
_entity_poly.pdbx_strand_id
1 'polypeptide(L)'
;MDRIIRVTGKGKISVHPDTIRLNISLEDVKKTYDETLKQSTEQTEELKDCFETLGFDRNDLKTLYFNVDTEYESYQDDNRNWKRRFMGYKFTHRFKIDFPEDNERLGKVLYVLAHSSIHPEFTISYTVKDMEACKNQLLGKAVSDSKQKAEILTQAAGVKLGTLATIDYSWGEMEIISRPMNKMMEPCMVMEDSVGAAYDIDIEPDDIDVTDTVTVVWSLE
;
A
#
# COMPACT_ATOMS: atom_id res chain seq x y z
N MET A 1 -36.01 0.84 -33.67
CA MET A 1 -35.05 1.48 -32.75
C MET A 1 -35.08 0.66 -31.48
N ASP A 2 -33.97 0.01 -31.16
CA ASP A 2 -33.86 -0.71 -29.90
C ASP A 2 -33.91 0.29 -28.76
N ARG A 3 -34.92 0.16 -27.89
CA ARG A 3 -35.03 0.97 -26.69
C ARG A 3 -34.11 0.35 -25.66
N ILE A 4 -33.21 1.15 -25.13
CA ILE A 4 -32.23 0.72 -24.13
C ILE A 4 -32.27 1.62 -22.91
N ILE A 5 -31.91 1.06 -21.77
CA ILE A 5 -31.62 1.80 -20.56
C ILE A 5 -30.18 1.55 -20.15
N ARG A 6 -29.45 2.62 -19.86
CA ARG A 6 -28.07 2.58 -19.37
C ARG A 6 -28.08 2.98 -17.90
N VAL A 7 -27.60 2.09 -17.02
CA VAL A 7 -27.54 2.34 -15.58
C VAL A 7 -26.15 2.02 -15.07
N THR A 8 -25.65 2.89 -14.19
CA THR A 8 -24.41 2.67 -13.47
C THR A 8 -24.74 2.15 -12.07
N GLY A 9 -24.34 0.91 -11.81
CA GLY A 9 -24.38 0.31 -10.49
C GLY A 9 -23.13 0.65 -9.70
N LYS A 10 -23.29 0.67 -8.37
CA LYS A 10 -22.22 0.91 -7.40
C LYS A 10 -22.12 -0.29 -6.49
N GLY A 11 -20.97 -0.95 -6.48
CA GLY A 11 -20.59 -1.91 -5.46
C GLY A 11 -19.96 -1.17 -4.29
N LYS A 12 -20.34 -1.52 -3.06
CA LYS A 12 -19.60 -1.13 -1.85
C LYS A 12 -19.40 -2.36 -0.97
N ILE A 13 -18.17 -2.57 -0.53
CA ILE A 13 -17.81 -3.52 0.53
C ILE A 13 -17.00 -2.77 1.60
N SER A 14 -17.12 -3.25 2.84
CA SER A 14 -16.26 -2.85 3.94
C SER A 14 -15.60 -4.13 4.42
N VAL A 15 -14.26 -4.17 4.42
CA VAL A 15 -13.50 -5.37 4.72
C VAL A 15 -12.49 -5.04 5.80
N HIS A 16 -12.51 -5.80 6.88
CA HIS A 16 -11.49 -5.72 7.90
C HIS A 16 -10.16 -6.26 7.34
N PRO A 17 -9.05 -5.50 7.40
CA PRO A 17 -7.78 -5.99 6.91
C PRO A 17 -7.28 -7.19 7.74
N ASP A 18 -6.63 -8.13 7.08
CA ASP A 18 -6.09 -9.35 7.70
C ASP A 18 -4.56 -9.48 7.52
N THR A 19 -3.95 -8.48 6.87
CA THR A 19 -2.53 -8.50 6.47
C THR A 19 -1.90 -7.16 6.77
N ILE A 20 -0.79 -7.18 7.50
CA ILE A 20 0.13 -6.06 7.67
C ILE A 20 1.09 -6.04 6.50
N ARG A 21 1.27 -4.86 5.90
CA ARG A 21 2.22 -4.55 4.86
C ARG A 21 3.21 -3.52 5.37
N LEU A 22 4.45 -3.94 5.54
CA LEU A 22 5.56 -3.08 5.92
C LEU A 22 6.33 -2.67 4.67
N ASN A 23 6.34 -1.38 4.37
CA ASN A 23 7.17 -0.79 3.33
C ASN A 23 8.44 -0.27 3.98
N ILE A 24 9.59 -0.62 3.42
CA ILE A 24 10.91 -0.33 4.00
C ILE A 24 11.72 0.40 2.94
N SER A 25 12.39 1.48 3.30
CA SER A 25 13.26 2.26 2.42
C SER A 25 14.65 2.33 3.03
N LEU A 26 15.64 1.90 2.25
CA LEU A 26 17.06 2.06 2.56
C LEU A 26 17.64 3.11 1.62
N GLU A 27 18.38 4.05 2.19
CA GLU A 27 19.11 5.05 1.44
C GLU A 27 20.46 5.36 2.09
N ASP A 28 21.48 5.56 1.26
CA ASP A 28 22.79 6.04 1.70
C ASP A 28 23.50 6.71 0.52
N VAL A 29 24.50 7.54 0.81
CA VAL A 29 25.28 8.30 -0.16
C VAL A 29 26.76 7.91 -0.06
N LYS A 30 27.33 7.38 -1.15
CA LYS A 30 28.78 7.13 -1.24
C LYS A 30 29.42 7.98 -2.33
N LYS A 31 30.75 8.12 -2.26
CA LYS A 31 31.52 8.99 -3.17
C LYS A 31 31.59 8.41 -4.59
N THR A 32 31.63 7.09 -4.70
CA THR A 32 31.75 6.38 -5.97
C THR A 32 30.54 5.48 -6.22
N TYR A 33 30.20 5.28 -7.50
CA TYR A 33 29.05 4.46 -7.88
C TYR A 33 29.21 2.99 -7.44
N ASP A 34 30.44 2.46 -7.51
CA ASP A 34 30.76 1.10 -7.08
C ASP A 34 30.54 0.90 -5.57
N GLU A 35 31.04 1.83 -4.74
CA GLU A 35 30.79 1.81 -3.29
C GLU A 35 29.31 1.93 -2.96
N THR A 36 28.55 2.75 -3.70
CA THR A 36 27.10 2.90 -3.52
C THR A 36 26.36 1.57 -3.77
N LEU A 37 26.67 0.88 -4.86
CA LEU A 37 26.07 -0.43 -5.16
C LEU A 37 26.46 -1.50 -4.14
N LYS A 38 27.73 -1.51 -3.73
CA LYS A 38 28.22 -2.45 -2.73
C LYS A 38 27.52 -2.24 -1.40
N GLN A 39 27.41 -0.99 -0.93
CA GLN A 39 26.70 -0.65 0.31
C GLN A 39 25.23 -1.08 0.24
N SER A 40 24.54 -0.79 -0.87
CA SER A 40 23.13 -1.20 -1.05
C SER A 40 22.97 -2.72 -0.94
N THR A 41 23.91 -3.48 -1.52
CA THR A 41 23.89 -4.95 -1.45
C THR A 41 24.12 -5.42 -0.02
N GLU A 42 25.12 -4.89 0.68
CA GLU A 42 25.44 -5.25 2.07
C GLU A 42 24.26 -4.95 3.02
N GLN A 43 23.64 -3.78 2.91
CA GLN A 43 22.48 -3.43 3.74
C GLN A 43 21.24 -4.28 3.41
N THR A 44 21.06 -4.65 2.14
CA THR A 44 19.96 -5.52 1.73
C THR A 44 20.11 -6.92 2.33
N GLU A 45 21.32 -7.46 2.38
CA GLU A 45 21.57 -8.77 3.01
C GLU A 45 21.38 -8.70 4.53
N GLU A 46 21.86 -7.65 5.21
CA GLU A 46 21.60 -7.46 6.65
C GLU A 46 20.10 -7.35 6.96
N LEU A 47 19.34 -6.67 6.09
CA LEU A 47 17.88 -6.57 6.22
C LEU A 47 17.21 -7.94 6.09
N LYS A 48 17.62 -8.75 5.11
CA LYS A 48 17.11 -10.12 4.93
C LYS A 48 17.45 -11.00 6.12
N ASP A 49 18.67 -10.90 6.65
CA ASP A 49 19.10 -11.66 7.83
C ASP A 49 18.23 -11.30 9.05
N CYS A 50 17.95 -10.01 9.26
CA CYS A 50 17.02 -9.55 10.30
C CYS A 50 15.64 -10.22 10.19
N PHE A 51 15.06 -10.26 8.99
CA PHE A 51 13.76 -10.92 8.77
C PHE A 51 13.83 -12.45 8.90
N GLU A 52 14.92 -13.07 8.49
CA GLU A 52 15.12 -14.52 8.62
C GLU A 52 15.16 -14.95 10.09
N THR A 53 15.78 -14.15 10.99
CA THR A 53 15.75 -14.43 12.44
C THR A 53 14.34 -14.40 13.04
N LEU A 54 13.42 -13.68 12.40
CA LEU A 54 12.02 -13.59 12.78
C LEU A 54 11.14 -14.67 12.12
N GLY A 55 11.76 -15.60 11.38
CA GLY A 55 11.09 -16.73 10.75
C GLY A 55 10.43 -16.40 9.40
N PHE A 56 10.81 -15.30 8.75
CA PHE A 56 10.40 -15.01 7.38
C PHE A 56 11.32 -15.70 6.37
N ASP A 57 10.79 -16.05 5.20
CA ASP A 57 11.62 -16.50 4.09
C ASP A 57 12.33 -15.28 3.47
N ARG A 58 13.58 -15.45 3.02
CA ARG A 58 14.31 -14.37 2.32
C ARG A 58 13.55 -13.85 1.09
N ASN A 59 12.71 -14.70 0.48
CA ASN A 59 11.87 -14.34 -0.66
C ASN A 59 10.61 -13.57 -0.27
N ASP A 60 10.22 -13.51 1.00
CA ASP A 60 9.05 -12.73 1.45
C ASP A 60 9.33 -11.23 1.32
N LEU A 61 10.59 -10.82 1.44
CA LEU A 61 11.03 -9.45 1.20
C LEU A 61 11.07 -9.17 -0.31
N LYS A 62 10.10 -8.42 -0.81
CA LYS A 62 10.00 -8.04 -2.22
C LYS A 62 10.60 -6.66 -2.47
N THR A 63 11.46 -6.53 -3.47
CA THR A 63 11.91 -5.22 -3.97
C THR A 63 10.80 -4.56 -4.77
N LEU A 64 10.40 -3.35 -4.36
CA LEU A 64 9.45 -2.51 -5.08
C LEU A 64 10.14 -1.52 -6.03
N TYR A 65 11.28 -1.00 -5.61
CA TYR A 65 11.98 0.04 -6.34
C TYR A 65 13.47 0.01 -6.00
N PHE A 66 14.29 0.26 -7.01
CA PHE A 66 15.72 0.46 -6.83
C PHE A 66 16.19 1.52 -7.82
N ASN A 67 16.90 2.53 -7.32
CA ASN A 67 17.52 3.54 -8.15
C ASN A 67 18.81 4.08 -7.53
N VAL A 68 19.69 4.60 -8.38
CA VAL A 68 20.91 5.29 -7.97
C VAL A 68 20.98 6.62 -8.71
N ASP A 69 20.96 7.72 -7.96
CA ASP A 69 21.02 9.08 -8.47
C ASP A 69 22.27 9.81 -7.97
N THR A 70 22.63 10.90 -8.65
CA THR A 70 23.66 11.83 -8.17
C THR A 70 23.08 12.77 -7.12
N GLU A 71 23.75 12.85 -5.97
CA GLU A 71 23.35 13.71 -4.86
C GLU A 71 24.15 15.02 -4.87
N TYR A 72 23.47 16.14 -4.63
CA TYR A 72 24.09 17.46 -4.57
C TYR A 72 23.58 18.26 -3.37
N GLU A 73 24.51 18.80 -2.60
CA GLU A 73 24.20 19.73 -1.52
C GLU A 73 24.07 21.15 -2.09
N SER A 74 22.99 21.84 -1.73
CA SER A 74 22.81 23.26 -2.03
C SER A 74 23.35 24.09 -0.87
N TYR A 75 24.28 25.00 -1.12
CA TYR A 75 24.87 25.86 -0.11
C TYR A 75 24.98 27.30 -0.59
N GLN A 76 24.97 28.25 0.34
CA GLN A 76 25.23 29.66 0.03
C GLN A 76 26.72 29.95 0.17
N ASP A 77 27.29 30.65 -0.81
CA ASP A 77 28.63 31.23 -0.67
C ASP A 77 28.61 32.52 0.15
N ASP A 78 29.79 33.06 0.46
CA ASP A 78 29.96 34.29 1.24
C ASP A 78 29.25 35.50 0.61
N ASN A 79 28.95 35.44 -0.69
CA ASN A 79 28.23 36.46 -1.44
C ASN A 79 26.71 36.20 -1.50
N ARG A 80 26.20 35.27 -0.68
CA ARG A 80 24.78 34.83 -0.63
C ARG A 80 24.25 34.24 -1.94
N ASN A 81 25.12 33.74 -2.80
CA ASN A 81 24.69 33.04 -4.01
C ASN A 81 24.53 31.55 -3.73
N TRP A 82 23.45 30.97 -4.22
CA TRP A 82 23.22 29.53 -4.15
C TRP A 82 24.12 28.78 -5.15
N LYS A 83 24.86 27.80 -4.64
CA LYS A 83 25.70 26.89 -5.41
C LYS A 83 25.38 25.44 -5.06
N ARG A 84 25.70 24.53 -5.98
CA ARG A 84 25.54 23.09 -5.79
C ARG A 84 26.91 22.43 -5.71
N ARG A 85 27.10 21.59 -4.70
CA ARG A 85 28.29 20.74 -4.52
C ARG A 85 27.91 19.29 -4.75
N PHE A 86 28.62 18.59 -5.62
CA PHE A 86 28.45 17.16 -5.80
C PHE A 86 28.87 16.42 -4.52
N MET A 87 27.95 15.64 -3.95
CA MET A 87 28.17 14.89 -2.71
C MET A 87 28.53 13.44 -2.98
N GLY A 88 28.03 12.87 -4.09
CA GLY A 88 28.25 11.47 -4.44
C GLY A 88 27.05 10.88 -5.16
N TYR A 89 26.89 9.57 -5.00
CA TYR A 89 25.77 8.80 -5.55
C TYR A 89 24.92 8.28 -4.40
N LYS A 90 23.64 8.62 -4.42
CA LYS A 90 22.62 8.16 -3.48
C LYS A 90 21.91 6.96 -4.08
N PHE A 91 21.84 5.85 -3.36
CA PHE A 91 20.88 4.81 -3.71
C PHE A 91 19.58 5.00 -2.93
N THR A 92 18.49 4.54 -3.54
CA THR A 92 17.19 4.39 -2.89
C THR A 92 16.67 3.01 -3.23
N HIS A 93 16.52 2.18 -2.20
CA HIS A 93 16.03 0.81 -2.33
C HIS A 93 14.78 0.65 -1.47
N ARG A 94 13.65 0.41 -2.10
CA ARG A 94 12.38 0.18 -1.41
C ARG A 94 11.98 -1.27 -1.48
N PHE A 95 11.59 -1.80 -0.33
CA PHE A 95 11.12 -3.15 -0.14
C PHE A 95 9.72 -3.16 0.44
N LYS A 96 9.09 -4.32 0.33
CA LYS A 96 7.81 -4.63 0.91
C LYS A 96 7.83 -6.03 1.49
N ILE A 97 7.27 -6.18 2.68
CA ILE A 97 6.98 -7.48 3.27
C ILE A 97 5.55 -7.49 3.80
N ASP A 98 4.81 -8.55 3.48
CA ASP A 98 3.40 -8.73 3.84
C ASP A 98 3.29 -9.94 4.80
N PHE A 99 2.58 -9.79 5.92
CA PHE A 99 2.36 -10.88 6.90
C PHE A 99 1.02 -10.74 7.61
N PRO A 100 0.51 -11.80 8.27
CA PRO A 100 -0.77 -11.75 8.96
C PRO A 100 -0.85 -10.58 9.96
N GLU A 101 -2.05 -10.02 10.11
CA GLU A 101 -2.35 -9.03 11.16
C GLU A 101 -2.13 -9.68 12.54
N ASP A 102 -1.01 -9.29 13.16
CA ASP A 102 -0.51 -9.81 14.43
C ASP A 102 0.39 -8.73 15.05
N ASN A 103 -0.16 -8.02 16.03
CA ASN A 103 0.51 -6.92 16.73
C ASN A 103 1.74 -7.40 17.52
N GLU A 104 1.75 -8.63 18.07
CA GLU A 104 2.93 -9.17 18.74
C GLU A 104 4.07 -9.40 17.74
N ARG A 105 3.75 -9.94 16.56
CA ARG A 105 4.73 -10.15 15.49
C ARG A 105 5.24 -8.82 14.95
N LEU A 106 4.36 -7.84 14.77
CA LEU A 106 4.73 -6.48 14.38
C LEU A 106 5.69 -5.85 15.39
N GLY A 107 5.39 -5.96 16.69
CA GLY A 107 6.26 -5.48 17.77
C GLY A 107 7.66 -6.08 17.75
N LYS A 108 7.78 -7.38 17.47
CA LYS A 108 9.07 -8.09 17.27
C LYS A 108 9.82 -7.60 16.03
N VAL A 109 9.11 -7.42 14.92
CA VAL A 109 9.70 -6.89 13.67
C VAL A 109 10.27 -5.49 13.90
N LEU A 110 9.49 -4.60 14.51
CA LEU A 110 9.92 -3.24 14.79
C LEU A 110 11.07 -3.20 15.80
N TYR A 111 11.09 -4.10 16.78
CA TYR A 111 12.21 -4.24 17.70
C TYR A 111 13.51 -4.60 16.97
N VAL A 112 13.51 -5.61 16.12
CA VAL A 112 14.71 -6.01 15.36
C VAL A 112 15.16 -4.89 14.42
N LEU A 113 14.23 -4.23 13.71
CA LEU A 113 14.57 -3.13 12.80
C LEU A 113 15.15 -1.92 13.56
N ALA A 114 14.61 -1.57 14.73
CA ALA A 114 15.12 -0.47 15.56
C ALA A 114 16.54 -0.74 16.10
N HIS A 115 16.89 -2.01 16.33
CA HIS A 115 18.22 -2.42 16.79
C HIS A 115 19.16 -2.84 15.65
N SER A 116 18.70 -2.77 14.40
CA SER A 116 19.54 -3.05 13.22
C SER A 116 20.54 -1.93 12.98
N SER A 117 21.69 -2.25 12.36
CA SER A 117 22.73 -1.27 12.07
C SER A 117 22.37 -0.36 10.88
N ILE A 118 21.38 -0.76 10.08
CA ILE A 118 21.03 -0.16 8.79
C ILE A 118 19.94 0.91 8.87
N HIS A 119 19.43 1.22 10.08
CA HIS A 119 18.47 2.29 10.38
C HIS A 119 17.45 2.58 9.24
N PRO A 120 16.63 1.59 8.86
CA PRO A 120 15.73 1.74 7.72
C PRO A 120 14.58 2.70 8.03
N GLU A 121 14.15 3.45 7.03
CA GLU A 121 12.85 4.13 7.09
C GLU A 121 11.74 3.11 6.80
N PHE A 122 10.62 3.19 7.51
CA PHE A 122 9.50 2.28 7.26
C PHE A 122 8.14 2.95 7.38
N THR A 123 7.16 2.35 6.72
CA THR A 123 5.75 2.73 6.82
C THR A 123 4.89 1.48 6.89
N ILE A 124 4.00 1.44 7.86
CA ILE A 124 3.05 0.35 8.08
C ILE A 124 1.75 0.69 7.36
N SER A 125 1.20 -0.28 6.67
CA SER A 125 -0.10 -0.21 6.02
C SER A 125 -0.81 -1.54 6.18
N TYR A 126 -2.13 -1.54 6.14
CA TYR A 126 -2.95 -2.74 6.29
C TYR A 126 -3.66 -3.04 4.97
N THR A 127 -3.76 -4.31 4.64
CA THR A 127 -4.33 -4.80 3.39
C THR A 127 -5.04 -6.13 3.61
N VAL A 128 -5.60 -6.66 2.55
CA VAL A 128 -6.28 -7.96 2.55
C VAL A 128 -5.43 -8.95 1.76
N LYS A 129 -5.31 -10.18 2.27
CA LYS A 129 -4.55 -11.25 1.62
C LYS A 129 -5.13 -11.59 0.25
N ASP A 130 -6.46 -11.65 0.16
CA ASP A 130 -7.18 -11.99 -1.07
C ASP A 130 -7.93 -10.78 -1.63
N MET A 131 -7.18 -9.92 -2.33
CA MET A 131 -7.74 -8.77 -3.04
C MET A 131 -8.69 -9.22 -4.17
N GLU A 132 -8.49 -10.40 -4.75
CA GLU A 132 -9.31 -10.89 -5.86
C GLU A 132 -10.70 -11.35 -5.39
N ALA A 133 -10.78 -12.04 -4.26
CA ALA A 133 -12.06 -12.38 -3.64
C ALA A 133 -12.86 -11.13 -3.27
N CYS A 134 -12.20 -10.13 -2.67
CA CYS A 134 -12.84 -8.84 -2.35
C CYS A 134 -13.37 -8.18 -3.63
N LYS A 135 -12.58 -8.18 -4.70
CA LYS A 135 -12.98 -7.64 -6.00
C LYS A 135 -14.19 -8.38 -6.60
N ASN A 136 -14.18 -9.71 -6.58
CA ASN A 136 -15.29 -10.50 -7.11
C ASN A 136 -16.60 -10.23 -6.37
N GLN A 137 -16.53 -10.08 -5.04
CA GLN A 137 -17.68 -9.70 -4.23
C GLN A 137 -18.20 -8.29 -4.57
N LEU A 138 -17.28 -7.34 -4.77
CA LEU A 138 -17.60 -5.96 -5.13
C LEU A 138 -18.31 -5.87 -6.48
N LEU A 139 -17.82 -6.61 -7.49
CA LEU A 139 -18.40 -6.66 -8.83
C LEU A 139 -19.80 -7.27 -8.80
N GLY A 140 -20.00 -8.36 -8.05
CA GLY A 140 -21.32 -8.96 -7.86
C GLY A 140 -22.33 -7.96 -7.29
N LYS A 141 -21.91 -7.16 -6.29
CA LYS A 141 -22.75 -6.09 -5.72
C LYS A 141 -23.03 -4.97 -6.73
N ALA A 142 -22.04 -4.54 -7.51
CA ALA A 142 -22.22 -3.48 -8.50
C ALA A 142 -23.21 -3.86 -9.59
N VAL A 143 -23.16 -5.10 -10.09
CA VAL A 143 -24.10 -5.61 -11.10
C VAL A 143 -25.51 -5.78 -10.50
N SER A 144 -25.62 -6.24 -9.26
CA SER A 144 -26.92 -6.35 -8.58
C SER A 144 -27.58 -4.98 -8.38
N ASP A 145 -26.81 -3.98 -7.94
CA ASP A 145 -27.29 -2.60 -7.76
C ASP A 145 -27.70 -1.96 -9.09
N SER A 146 -26.93 -2.20 -10.16
CA SER A 146 -27.28 -1.70 -11.50
C SER A 146 -28.63 -2.26 -11.96
N LYS A 147 -28.87 -3.56 -11.77
CA LYS A 147 -30.13 -4.23 -12.09
C LYS A 147 -31.30 -3.67 -11.30
N GLN A 148 -31.16 -3.53 -9.98
CA GLN A 148 -32.22 -3.01 -9.12
C GLN A 148 -32.62 -1.58 -9.53
N LYS A 149 -31.65 -0.72 -9.86
CA LYS A 149 -31.92 0.62 -10.37
C LYS A 149 -32.62 0.60 -11.72
N ALA A 150 -32.24 -0.30 -12.63
CA ALA A 150 -32.92 -0.44 -13.92
C ALA A 150 -34.39 -0.86 -13.75
N GLU A 151 -34.68 -1.77 -12.81
CA GLU A 151 -36.06 -2.18 -12.48
C GLU A 151 -36.89 -1.00 -11.94
N ILE A 152 -36.34 -0.20 -11.02
CA ILE A 152 -37.03 0.98 -10.47
C ILE A 152 -37.32 2.02 -11.56
N LEU A 153 -36.33 2.30 -12.41
CA LEU A 153 -36.45 3.29 -13.49
C LEU A 153 -37.47 2.86 -14.54
N THR A 154 -37.48 1.58 -14.91
CA THR A 154 -38.44 1.05 -15.89
C THR A 154 -39.87 1.02 -15.34
N GLN A 155 -40.04 0.61 -14.07
CA GLN A 155 -41.33 0.68 -13.39
C GLN A 155 -41.87 2.11 -13.31
N ALA A 156 -41.04 3.09 -12.96
CA ALA A 156 -41.43 4.49 -12.89
C ALA A 156 -41.76 5.10 -14.27
N ALA A 157 -41.11 4.62 -15.33
CA ALA A 157 -41.36 5.04 -16.71
C ALA A 157 -42.52 4.28 -17.39
N GLY A 158 -43.10 3.26 -16.73
CA GLY A 158 -44.20 2.46 -17.28
C GLY A 158 -43.77 1.52 -18.42
N VAL A 159 -42.50 1.13 -18.48
CA VAL A 159 -41.94 0.19 -19.46
C VAL A 159 -41.42 -1.05 -18.76
N LYS A 160 -41.20 -2.16 -19.48
CA LYS A 160 -40.64 -3.38 -18.91
C LYS A 160 -39.13 -3.45 -19.16
N LEU A 161 -38.38 -3.93 -18.16
CA LEU A 161 -36.97 -4.23 -18.30
C LEU A 161 -36.79 -5.52 -19.12
N GLY A 162 -36.04 -5.43 -20.22
CA GLY A 162 -35.72 -6.56 -21.09
C GLY A 162 -34.41 -7.26 -20.70
N THR A 163 -33.82 -7.97 -21.66
CA THR A 163 -32.57 -8.71 -21.50
C THR A 163 -31.35 -7.80 -21.38
N LEU A 164 -30.30 -8.32 -20.75
CA LEU A 164 -28.98 -7.68 -20.74
C LEU A 164 -28.46 -7.52 -22.17
N ALA A 165 -28.10 -6.29 -22.56
CA ALA A 165 -27.55 -5.98 -23.88
C ALA A 165 -26.03 -5.88 -23.85
N THR A 166 -25.47 -5.10 -22.92
CA THR A 166 -24.01 -4.90 -22.81
C THR A 166 -23.63 -4.59 -21.37
N ILE A 167 -22.48 -5.09 -20.94
CA ILE A 167 -21.81 -4.66 -19.71
C ILE A 167 -20.54 -3.94 -20.15
N ASP A 168 -20.43 -2.67 -19.76
CA ASP A 168 -19.22 -1.87 -19.90
C ASP A 168 -18.52 -1.84 -18.55
N TYR A 169 -17.35 -2.45 -18.54
CA TYR A 169 -16.49 -2.52 -17.39
C TYR A 169 -15.09 -2.09 -17.81
N SER A 170 -14.73 -0.86 -17.42
CA SER A 170 -13.38 -0.32 -17.56
C SER A 170 -12.80 -0.15 -16.16
N TRP A 171 -11.91 -1.06 -15.78
CA TRP A 171 -11.24 -1.04 -14.49
C TRP A 171 -9.88 -0.35 -14.61
N GLY A 172 -9.61 0.61 -13.72
CA GLY A 172 -8.26 1.08 -13.41
C GLY A 172 -7.75 0.38 -12.14
N GLU A 173 -6.45 0.10 -12.04
CA GLU A 173 -5.83 -0.51 -10.85
C GLU A 173 -6.25 0.24 -9.57
N MET A 174 -7.04 -0.40 -8.70
CA MET A 174 -7.31 0.11 -7.36
C MET A 174 -6.34 -0.52 -6.36
N GLU A 175 -5.61 0.32 -5.62
CA GLU A 175 -4.85 -0.09 -4.45
C GLU A 175 -5.79 -0.15 -3.24
N ILE A 176 -6.00 -1.36 -2.68
CA ILE A 176 -6.74 -1.57 -1.43
C ILE A 176 -5.75 -1.50 -0.27
N ILE A 177 -5.52 -0.28 0.23
CA ILE A 177 -4.55 0.00 1.29
C ILE A 177 -5.20 0.88 2.36
N SER A 178 -5.34 0.39 3.59
CA SER A 178 -5.55 1.24 4.76
C SER A 178 -4.20 1.73 5.25
N ARG A 179 -4.09 3.03 5.52
CA ARG A 179 -2.93 3.61 6.19
C ARG A 179 -3.45 4.12 7.53
N PRO A 180 -2.94 3.63 8.68
CA PRO A 180 -3.26 4.25 9.94
C PRO A 180 -2.89 5.72 9.84
N MET A 181 -3.79 6.60 10.30
CA MET A 181 -3.64 8.04 10.12
C MET A 181 -2.28 8.47 10.68
N ASN A 182 -1.47 9.15 9.85
CA ASN A 182 -0.19 9.73 10.23
C ASN A 182 -0.45 10.93 11.17
N LYS A 183 -1.01 10.69 12.36
CA LYS A 183 -1.03 11.66 13.44
C LYS A 183 0.42 11.83 13.83
N MET A 184 0.99 12.95 13.39
CA MET A 184 2.26 13.50 13.80
C MET A 184 2.57 13.08 15.25
N MET A 185 3.39 12.06 15.39
CA MET A 185 3.77 11.50 16.68
C MET A 185 4.69 12.54 17.31
N GLU A 186 4.17 13.34 18.24
CA GLU A 186 5.02 14.14 19.10
C GLU A 186 6.00 13.18 19.80
N PRO A 187 7.30 13.53 19.90
CA PRO A 187 8.29 12.64 20.49
C PRO A 187 7.99 12.47 21.97
N CYS A 188 7.33 11.35 22.33
CA CYS A 188 7.22 10.95 23.72
C CYS A 188 8.55 10.29 24.12
N MET A 189 9.44 11.09 24.71
CA MET A 189 10.58 10.58 25.46
C MET A 189 10.04 9.84 26.69
N VAL A 190 10.01 8.51 26.63
CA VAL A 190 10.10 7.68 27.85
C VAL A 190 10.93 6.45 27.51
N MET A 191 12.20 6.45 27.94
CA MET A 191 12.93 5.22 28.19
C MET A 191 12.39 4.66 29.51
N GLU A 192 11.88 3.44 29.49
CA GLU A 192 11.94 2.57 30.66
C GLU A 192 12.22 1.15 30.20
N ASP A 193 13.33 0.60 30.71
CA ASP A 193 13.78 -0.77 30.50
C ASP A 193 12.66 -1.74 30.89
N SER A 194 12.00 -2.31 29.88
CA SER A 194 11.32 -3.59 30.01
C SER A 194 12.06 -4.58 29.14
N VAL A 195 12.69 -5.54 29.80
CA VAL A 195 13.40 -6.67 29.19
C VAL A 195 12.34 -7.57 28.54
N GLY A 196 12.02 -7.26 27.29
CA GLY A 196 11.22 -8.08 26.38
C GLY A 196 11.71 -7.84 24.96
N ALA A 197 11.95 -8.92 24.20
CA ALA A 197 12.46 -8.84 22.82
C ALA A 197 11.39 -8.40 21.80
N ALA A 198 10.56 -7.42 22.16
CA ALA A 198 9.46 -6.88 21.36
C ALA A 198 9.01 -5.53 21.93
N TYR A 199 8.56 -4.62 21.07
CA TYR A 199 7.78 -3.47 21.52
C TYR A 199 6.31 -3.86 21.70
N ASP A 200 5.68 -3.38 22.77
CA ASP A 200 4.24 -3.51 22.98
C ASP A 200 3.53 -2.43 22.14
N ILE A 201 3.08 -2.83 20.95
CA ILE A 201 2.47 -1.95 19.96
C ILE A 201 1.06 -2.46 19.70
N ASP A 202 0.08 -1.64 20.04
CA ASP A 202 -1.33 -1.93 19.80
C ASP A 202 -1.87 -0.95 18.76
N ILE A 203 -1.91 -1.39 17.50
CA ILE A 203 -2.44 -0.60 16.38
C ILE A 203 -3.64 -1.37 15.83
N GLU A 204 -4.83 -0.82 16.05
CA GLU A 204 -6.05 -1.33 15.44
C GLU A 204 -6.27 -0.64 14.08
N PRO A 205 -6.31 -1.39 12.96
CA PRO A 205 -6.58 -0.81 11.65
C PRO A 205 -8.08 -0.54 11.44
N ASP A 206 -8.38 0.59 10.78
CA ASP A 206 -9.74 0.86 10.29
C ASP A 206 -10.14 -0.10 9.16
N ASP A 207 -11.43 -0.39 9.06
CA ASP A 207 -12.02 -1.14 7.96
C ASP A 207 -11.75 -0.47 6.62
N ILE A 208 -11.42 -1.28 5.61
CA ILE A 208 -11.17 -0.79 4.26
C ILE A 208 -12.48 -0.75 3.47
N ASP A 209 -12.98 0.46 3.26
CA ASP A 209 -14.12 0.72 2.38
C ASP A 209 -13.68 0.73 0.91
N VAL A 210 -14.12 -0.27 0.14
CA VAL A 210 -13.85 -0.35 -1.31
C VAL A 210 -15.14 -0.12 -2.08
N THR A 211 -15.08 0.79 -3.06
CA THR A 211 -16.20 1.11 -3.94
C THR A 211 -15.81 0.97 -5.40
N ASP A 212 -16.69 0.38 -6.21
CA ASP A 212 -16.50 0.30 -7.65
C ASP A 212 -17.82 0.53 -8.40
N THR A 213 -17.73 0.89 -9.68
CA THR A 213 -18.85 1.18 -10.56
C THR A 213 -18.84 0.29 -11.79
N VAL A 214 -19.98 -0.30 -12.12
CA VAL A 214 -20.18 -1.04 -13.36
C VAL A 214 -21.29 -0.37 -14.15
N THR A 215 -21.07 -0.15 -15.45
CA THR A 215 -22.10 0.39 -16.32
C THR A 215 -22.74 -0.74 -17.11
N VAL A 216 -24.05 -0.86 -17.01
CA VAL A 216 -24.79 -1.92 -17.67
C VAL A 216 -25.88 -1.31 -18.55
N VAL A 217 -26.10 -1.92 -19.71
CA VAL A 217 -27.13 -1.56 -20.67
C VAL A 217 -28.08 -2.73 -20.82
N TRP A 218 -29.38 -2.48 -20.64
CA TRP A 218 -30.45 -3.44 -20.87
C TRP A 218 -31.34 -2.98 -22.02
N SER A 219 -31.96 -3.92 -22.71
CA SER A 219 -33.08 -3.63 -23.59
C SER A 219 -34.35 -3.29 -22.79
N LEU A 220 -35.29 -2.65 -23.45
CA LEU A 220 -36.61 -2.30 -22.90
C LEU A 220 -37.71 -2.93 -23.76
N GLU A 221 -38.79 -3.33 -23.10
CA GLU A 221 -40.01 -3.90 -23.69
C GLU A 221 -41.23 -2.99 -23.45
#